data_AF-A0A645IR66-F1
#
_entry.id   AF-A0A645IR66-F1
#
_cell.length_a   1.000
_cell.length_b   1.000
_cell.length_c   1.000
_cell.angle_alpha   90.00
_cell.angle_beta   90.00
_cell.angle_gamma   90.00
#
_symmetry.space_group_name_H-M   'P 1'
#
loop_
_entity.id
_entity.type
_entity.pdbx_description
1 polymer ?
#
loop_
_entity_poly.entity_id
_entity_poly.type
_entity_poly.pdbx_seq_one_letter_code
_entity_poly.pdbx_strand_id
1 'polypeptide(L)'
;MLGAKLARAFLEGLTHNQTQIDAVTLLIKEHMRPVLLYKERQNVTDKAIRKLVNRVNLKELLLLAEADFKGRGIDRDFEVIRQWFEDKLINLGLDPEKKLEPLVKGRDLQKLGIDPGPSYTPTLAYAFERQLDGETKEAILDEIKRINNLY
;
A
#
# COMPACT_ATOMS: atom_id res chain seq x y z
N MET A 1 -13.38 -12.59 2.30
CA MET A 1 -13.20 -13.35 1.05
C MET A 1 -12.96 -14.81 1.38
N LEU A 2 -13.81 -15.69 0.89
CA LEU A 2 -13.75 -17.14 1.15
C LEU A 2 -12.50 -17.77 0.49
N GLY A 3 -12.12 -17.33 -0.72
CA GLY A 3 -10.97 -17.87 -1.46
C GLY A 3 -9.63 -17.74 -0.73
N ALA A 4 -9.32 -16.58 -0.14
CA ALA A 4 -8.08 -16.39 0.62
C ALA A 4 -7.99 -17.32 1.85
N LYS A 5 -9.11 -17.60 2.52
CA LYS A 5 -9.14 -18.54 3.65
C LYS A 5 -8.86 -19.98 3.21
N LEU A 6 -9.48 -20.40 2.10
CA LEU A 6 -9.25 -21.73 1.52
C LEU A 6 -7.80 -21.91 1.06
N ALA A 7 -7.24 -20.89 0.38
CA ALA A 7 -5.86 -20.90 -0.06
C ALA A 7 -4.88 -21.01 1.12
N ARG A 8 -5.10 -20.26 2.20
CA ARG A 8 -4.28 -20.38 3.41
C ARG A 8 -4.31 -21.81 3.97
N ALA A 9 -5.50 -22.37 4.19
CA ALA A 9 -5.62 -23.72 4.77
C ALA A 9 -4.90 -24.78 3.92
N PHE A 10 -4.97 -24.64 2.59
CA PHE A 10 -4.22 -25.49 1.68
C PHE A 10 -2.71 -25.29 1.79
N LEU A 11 -2.23 -24.04 1.78
CA LEU A 11 -0.80 -23.72 1.86
C LEU A 11 -0.16 -24.13 3.19
N GLU A 12 -0.90 -24.05 4.30
CA GLU A 12 -0.48 -24.54 5.61
C GLU A 12 -0.23 -26.06 5.63
N GLY A 13 -0.88 -26.81 4.73
CA GLY A 13 -0.61 -28.24 4.51
C GLY A 13 0.57 -28.54 3.58
N LEU A 14 1.07 -27.54 2.83
CA LEU A 14 2.18 -27.71 1.88
C LEU A 14 3.51 -27.17 2.40
N THR A 15 3.49 -26.10 3.19
CA THR A 15 4.69 -25.42 3.66
C THR A 15 4.47 -24.83 5.04
N HIS A 16 5.55 -24.66 5.79
CA HIS A 16 5.56 -23.98 7.08
C HIS A 16 6.07 -22.53 6.97
N ASN A 17 6.36 -22.04 5.75
CA ASN A 17 6.85 -20.68 5.52
C ASN A 17 5.69 -19.67 5.66
N GLN A 18 5.49 -19.14 6.86
CA GLN A 18 4.43 -18.20 7.16
C GLN A 18 4.51 -16.91 6.33
N THR A 19 5.71 -16.39 6.06
CA THR A 19 5.89 -15.20 5.23
C THR A 19 5.35 -15.43 3.81
N GLN A 20 5.63 -16.59 3.22
CA GLN A 20 5.12 -16.94 1.90
C GLN A 20 3.60 -17.15 1.92
N ILE A 21 3.08 -17.85 2.94
CA ILE A 21 1.63 -18.06 3.11
C ILE A 21 0.91 -16.73 3.22
N ASP A 22 1.41 -15.80 4.03
CA ASP A 22 0.87 -14.46 4.22
C ASP A 22 0.86 -13.67 2.91
N ALA A 23 1.99 -13.67 2.19
CA ALA A 23 2.13 -12.95 0.92
C ALA A 23 1.14 -13.46 -0.13
N VAL A 24 1.08 -14.78 -0.35
CA VAL A 24 0.17 -15.40 -1.34
C VAL A 24 -1.30 -15.19 -0.93
N THR A 25 -1.63 -15.36 0.35
CA THR A 25 -2.99 -15.13 0.85
C THR A 25 -3.42 -13.68 0.63
N LEU A 26 -2.50 -12.73 0.81
CA LEU A 26 -2.78 -11.31 0.56
C LEU A 26 -2.97 -11.01 -0.93
N LEU A 27 -2.15 -11.57 -1.82
CA LEU A 27 -2.35 -11.45 -3.27
C LEU A 27 -3.73 -11.97 -3.69
N ILE A 28 -4.13 -13.15 -3.20
CA ILE A 28 -5.45 -13.72 -3.46
C ILE A 28 -6.56 -12.86 -2.86
N LYS A 29 -6.35 -12.23 -1.70
CA LYS A 29 -7.33 -11.29 -1.15
C LYS A 29 -7.45 -10.04 -2.02
N GLU A 30 -6.39 -9.56 -2.63
CA GLU A 30 -6.42 -8.30 -3.38
C GLU A 30 -6.61 -8.49 -4.90
N HIS A 31 -6.66 -9.72 -5.44
CA HIS A 31 -6.60 -10.00 -6.89
C HIS A 31 -7.60 -9.22 -7.76
N MET A 32 -8.83 -8.97 -7.29
CA MET A 32 -9.83 -8.18 -8.03
C MET A 32 -9.56 -6.67 -7.99
N ARG A 33 -8.74 -6.21 -7.04
CA ARG A 33 -8.56 -4.78 -6.72
C ARG A 33 -8.03 -3.98 -7.92
N PRO A 34 -7.04 -4.45 -8.72
CA PRO A 34 -6.58 -3.69 -9.88
C PRO A 34 -7.70 -3.40 -10.90
N VAL A 35 -8.49 -4.42 -11.26
CA VAL A 35 -9.61 -4.29 -12.19
C VAL A 35 -10.68 -3.36 -11.64
N LEU A 36 -11.02 -3.48 -10.35
CA LEU A 36 -12.01 -2.62 -9.71
C LEU A 36 -11.57 -1.16 -9.63
N LEU A 37 -10.31 -0.90 -9.25
CA LEU A 37 -9.75 0.45 -9.21
C LEU A 37 -9.73 1.09 -10.59
N TYR A 38 -9.35 0.35 -11.63
CA TYR A 38 -9.38 0.86 -12.99
C TYR A 38 -10.79 1.19 -13.48
N LYS A 39 -11.78 0.37 -13.13
CA LYS A 39 -13.20 0.64 -13.45
C LYS A 39 -13.68 1.95 -12.79
N GLU A 40 -13.25 2.22 -11.56
CA GLU A 40 -13.62 3.40 -10.80
C GLU A 40 -12.57 4.54 -10.89
N ARG A 41 -11.64 4.48 -11.85
CA ARG A 41 -10.43 5.32 -11.90
C ARG A 41 -10.64 6.82 -11.78
N GLN A 42 -11.80 7.32 -12.20
CA GLN A 42 -12.17 8.74 -12.08
C GLN A 42 -12.34 9.20 -10.61
N ASN A 43 -12.61 8.27 -9.70
CA ASN A 43 -12.82 8.52 -8.27
C ASN A 43 -11.67 8.00 -7.40
N VAL A 44 -10.64 7.38 -8.00
CA VAL A 44 -9.52 6.82 -7.25
C VAL A 44 -8.54 7.92 -6.87
N THR A 45 -8.36 8.12 -5.56
CA THR A 45 -7.38 9.06 -5.02
C THR A 45 -5.97 8.48 -5.03
N ASP A 46 -4.96 9.34 -5.07
CA ASP A 46 -3.56 8.90 -4.98
C ASP A 46 -3.24 8.24 -3.64
N LYS A 47 -3.94 8.64 -2.55
CA LYS A 47 -3.90 7.94 -1.26
C LYS A 47 -4.29 6.47 -1.41
N ALA A 48 -5.30 6.15 -2.21
CA ALA A 48 -5.72 4.77 -2.42
C ALA A 48 -4.63 3.94 -3.12
N ILE A 49 -3.90 4.55 -4.07
CA ILE A 49 -2.75 3.91 -4.73
C ILE A 49 -1.60 3.70 -3.74
N ARG A 50 -1.20 4.73 -2.97
CA ARG A 50 -0.18 4.60 -1.92
C ARG A 50 -0.54 3.52 -0.89
N LYS A 51 -1.81 3.47 -0.47
CA LYS A 51 -2.32 2.43 0.46
C LYS A 51 -2.30 1.03 -0.14
N LEU A 52 -2.46 0.88 -1.44
CA LEU A 52 -2.36 -0.43 -2.11
C LEU A 52 -0.90 -0.88 -2.16
N VAL A 53 -0.01 -0.04 -2.68
CA VAL A 53 1.44 -0.32 -2.76
C VAL A 53 2.05 -0.62 -1.39
N ASN A 54 1.66 0.13 -0.35
CA ASN A 54 2.15 -0.13 1.01
C ASN A 54 1.69 -1.49 1.58
N ARG A 55 0.58 -2.03 1.08
CA ARG A 55 -0.06 -3.22 1.63
C ARG A 55 0.47 -4.49 0.98
N VAL A 56 0.59 -4.49 -0.34
CA VAL A 56 0.88 -5.67 -1.16
C VAL A 56 1.87 -5.31 -2.27
N ASN A 57 2.72 -6.27 -2.66
CA ASN A 57 3.56 -6.12 -3.84
C ASN A 57 2.66 -5.93 -5.07
N LEU A 58 2.63 -4.71 -5.59
CA LEU A 58 1.70 -4.35 -6.66
C LEU A 58 2.10 -5.01 -7.98
N LYS A 59 3.40 -5.23 -8.24
CA LYS A 59 3.87 -5.92 -9.44
C LYS A 59 3.34 -7.36 -9.50
N GLU A 60 3.50 -8.10 -8.40
CA GLU A 60 2.95 -9.46 -8.28
C GLU A 60 1.42 -9.46 -8.35
N LEU A 61 0.78 -8.47 -7.73
CA LEU A 61 -0.67 -8.32 -7.77
C LEU A 61 -1.19 -8.08 -9.19
N LEU A 62 -0.52 -7.24 -9.99
CA LEU A 62 -0.89 -6.98 -11.38
C LEU A 62 -0.72 -8.24 -12.25
N LEU A 63 0.32 -9.04 -12.02
CA LEU A 63 0.51 -10.33 -12.71
C LEU A 63 -0.63 -11.30 -12.38
N LEU A 64 -0.99 -11.43 -11.10
CA LEU A 64 -2.10 -12.31 -10.69
C LEU A 64 -3.44 -11.81 -11.24
N ALA A 65 -3.69 -10.51 -11.17
CA ALA A 65 -4.92 -9.91 -11.68
C ALA A 65 -5.05 -10.08 -13.21
N GLU A 66 -3.94 -9.98 -13.95
CA GLU A 66 -3.92 -10.23 -15.39
C GLU A 66 -4.26 -11.70 -15.69
N ALA A 67 -3.65 -12.64 -14.97
CA ALA A 67 -3.93 -14.06 -15.13
C ALA A 67 -5.40 -14.39 -14.84
N ASP A 68 -5.97 -13.87 -13.74
CA ASP A 68 -7.40 -14.04 -13.41
C ASP A 68 -8.31 -13.41 -14.47
N PHE A 69 -7.93 -12.23 -14.98
CA PHE A 69 -8.72 -11.51 -15.97
C PHE A 69 -8.77 -12.25 -17.32
N LYS A 70 -7.62 -12.72 -17.81
CA LYS A 70 -7.50 -13.45 -19.08
C LYS A 70 -8.06 -14.87 -19.00
N GLY A 71 -8.01 -15.52 -17.83
CA GLY A 71 -8.54 -16.87 -17.62
C GLY A 71 -10.06 -17.00 -17.78
N ARG A 72 -10.80 -15.89 -17.90
CA ARG A 72 -12.27 -15.87 -18.04
C ARG A 72 -12.77 -16.13 -19.46
N GLY A 73 -11.88 -16.40 -20.41
CA GLY A 73 -12.23 -16.78 -21.78
C GLY A 73 -12.86 -15.66 -22.62
N ILE A 74 -12.78 -14.41 -22.16
CA ILE A 74 -13.20 -13.23 -22.90
C ILE A 74 -11.93 -12.51 -23.33
N ASP A 75 -11.78 -12.27 -24.64
CA ASP A 75 -10.69 -11.47 -25.17
C ASP A 75 -10.88 -10.02 -24.70
N ARG A 76 -10.11 -9.64 -23.69
CA ARG A 76 -10.11 -8.31 -23.10
C ARG A 76 -8.69 -7.89 -22.85
N ASP A 77 -8.43 -6.63 -23.14
CA ASP A 77 -7.11 -6.06 -22.97
C ASP A 77 -6.87 -5.66 -21.50
N PHE A 78 -5.93 -6.34 -20.85
CA PHE A 78 -5.47 -5.97 -19.51
C PHE A 78 -4.43 -4.85 -19.56
N GLU A 79 -3.85 -4.57 -20.74
CA GLU A 79 -2.77 -3.59 -20.90
C GLU A 79 -3.21 -2.18 -20.49
N VAL A 80 -4.46 -1.81 -20.78
CA VAL A 80 -5.02 -0.52 -20.34
C VAL A 80 -5.06 -0.36 -18.81
N ILE A 81 -5.23 -1.46 -18.07
CA ILE A 81 -5.20 -1.47 -16.61
C ILE A 81 -3.74 -1.34 -16.14
N ARG A 82 -2.83 -2.08 -16.76
CA ARG A 82 -1.40 -2.05 -16.48
C ARG A 82 -0.82 -0.65 -16.69
N GLN A 83 -1.01 -0.07 -17.87
CA GLN A 83 -0.53 1.27 -18.20
C GLN A 83 -1.06 2.33 -17.22
N TRP A 84 -2.34 2.24 -16.84
CA TRP A 84 -2.90 3.18 -15.87
C TRP A 84 -2.22 3.11 -14.50
N PHE A 85 -1.86 1.91 -14.03
CA PHE A 85 -1.08 1.76 -12.80
C PHE A 85 0.35 2.25 -12.97
N GLU A 86 1.01 1.95 -14.09
CA GLU A 86 2.36 2.41 -14.38
C GLU A 86 2.46 3.95 -14.38
N ASP A 87 1.53 4.62 -15.06
CA ASP A 87 1.43 6.08 -15.07
C ASP A 87 1.24 6.64 -13.67
N LYS A 88 0.37 6.01 -12.85
CA LYS A 88 0.17 6.40 -11.46
C LYS A 88 1.44 6.21 -10.63
N LEU A 89 2.16 5.12 -10.80
CA LEU A 89 3.40 4.85 -10.06
C LEU A 89 4.50 5.86 -10.42
N ILE A 90 4.67 6.16 -11.71
CA ILE A 90 5.64 7.15 -12.19
C ILE A 90 5.31 8.53 -11.61
N ASN A 91 4.06 8.98 -11.73
CA ASN A 91 3.64 10.30 -11.24
C ASN A 91 3.77 10.44 -9.72
N LEU A 92 3.61 9.34 -8.98
CA LEU A 92 3.68 9.34 -7.52
C LEU A 92 5.08 8.97 -6.98
N GLY A 93 6.03 8.63 -7.84
CA GLY A 93 7.38 8.18 -7.45
C GLY A 93 7.37 6.91 -6.61
N LEU A 94 6.47 5.97 -6.91
CA LEU A 94 6.28 4.73 -6.14
C LEU A 94 6.95 3.54 -6.80
N ASP A 95 7.60 2.70 -6.00
CA ASP A 95 8.14 1.41 -6.42
C ASP A 95 7.08 0.31 -6.19
N PRO A 96 6.62 -0.40 -7.23
CA PRO A 96 5.55 -1.40 -7.09
C PRO A 96 5.98 -2.63 -6.29
N GLU A 97 7.27 -2.85 -6.08
CA GLU A 97 7.81 -4.01 -5.36
C GLU A 97 8.10 -3.71 -3.88
N LYS A 98 7.98 -2.45 -3.44
CA LYS A 98 8.36 -2.01 -2.09
C LYS A 98 7.24 -1.29 -1.36
N LYS A 99 7.23 -1.48 -0.04
CA LYS A 99 6.40 -0.68 0.87
C LYS A 99 6.94 0.75 0.95
N LEU A 100 6.08 1.68 1.38
CA LEU A 100 6.49 3.06 1.54
C LEU A 100 7.37 3.19 2.79
N GLU A 101 8.56 3.74 2.61
CA GLU A 101 9.42 4.12 3.72
C GLU A 101 8.83 5.34 4.45
N PRO A 102 8.69 5.31 5.79
CA PRO A 102 8.22 6.46 6.54
C PRO A 102 9.12 7.70 6.34
N LEU A 103 8.53 8.82 5.93
CA LEU A 103 9.22 10.11 5.76
C LEU A 103 9.70 10.65 7.11
N VAL A 104 8.81 10.59 8.10
CA VAL A 104 9.07 11.00 9.49
C VAL A 104 9.45 9.78 10.30
N LYS A 105 10.61 9.85 10.95
CA LYS A 105 11.17 8.80 11.82
C LYS A 105 11.33 9.34 13.24
N GLY A 106 11.54 8.45 14.22
CA GLY A 106 11.69 8.87 15.63
C GLY A 106 12.77 9.93 15.86
N ARG A 107 13.89 9.86 15.14
CA ARG A 107 14.95 10.87 15.17
C ARG A 107 14.49 12.27 14.75
N ASP A 108 13.48 12.37 13.91
CA ASP A 108 12.91 13.66 13.50
C ASP A 108 12.06 14.25 14.64
N LEU A 109 11.31 13.41 15.37
CA LEU A 109 10.57 13.83 16.57
C LEU A 109 11.52 14.31 17.68
N GLN A 110 12.65 13.62 17.89
CA GLN A 110 13.67 14.05 18.84
C GLN A 110 14.24 15.44 18.51
N LYS A 111 14.47 15.73 17.22
CA LYS A 111 14.91 17.06 16.77
C LYS A 111 13.87 18.16 17.03
N LEU A 112 12.59 17.78 17.17
CA LEU A 112 11.51 18.69 17.57
C LEU A 112 11.40 18.85 19.09
N GLY A 113 12.23 18.18 19.89
CA GLY A 113 12.12 18.20 21.36
C GLY A 113 11.02 17.28 21.91
N ILE A 114 10.50 16.36 21.11
CA ILE A 114 9.55 15.35 21.58
C ILE A 114 10.37 14.15 22.06
N ASP A 115 10.27 13.79 23.34
CA ASP A 115 11.01 12.67 23.93
C ASP A 115 10.31 11.32 23.76
N PRO A 116 11.07 10.21 23.59
CA PRO A 116 10.50 8.87 23.46
C PRO A 116 9.52 8.54 24.61
N GLY A 117 8.29 8.17 24.26
CA GLY A 117 7.25 7.88 25.23
C GLY A 117 5.94 7.37 24.60
N PRO A 118 4.86 7.23 25.38
CA PRO A 118 3.59 6.67 24.89
C PRO A 118 2.98 7.38 23.67
N SER A 119 3.28 8.67 23.50
CA SER A 119 2.81 9.49 22.37
C SER A 119 3.57 9.24 21.06
N TYR A 120 4.77 8.65 21.09
CA TYR A 120 5.61 8.48 19.90
C TYR A 120 4.95 7.65 18.80
N THR A 121 4.48 6.45 19.15
CA THR A 121 3.88 5.53 18.18
C THR A 121 2.63 6.14 17.54
N PRO A 122 1.68 6.73 18.29
CA PRO A 122 0.57 7.49 17.71
C PRO A 122 1.03 8.64 16.80
N THR A 123 2.05 9.43 17.18
CA THR A 123 2.55 10.54 16.36
C THR A 123 3.17 10.05 15.06
N LEU A 124 3.97 8.99 15.09
CA LEU A 124 4.55 8.39 13.87
C LEU A 124 3.48 7.76 12.99
N ALA A 125 2.46 7.12 13.56
CA ALA A 125 1.32 6.58 12.81
C ALA A 125 0.52 7.71 12.14
N TYR A 126 0.28 8.81 12.86
CA TYR A 126 -0.34 10.01 12.30
C TYR A 126 0.50 10.57 11.15
N ALA A 127 1.81 10.74 11.35
CA ALA A 127 2.72 11.21 10.32
C ALA A 127 2.68 10.33 9.06
N PHE A 128 2.63 9.02 9.25
CA PHE A 128 2.54 8.07 8.14
C PHE A 128 1.20 8.16 7.40
N GLU A 129 0.07 8.35 8.10
CA GLU A 129 -1.23 8.58 7.42
C GLU A 129 -1.23 9.87 6.59
N ARG A 130 -0.58 10.94 7.06
CA ARG A 130 -0.40 12.19 6.30
C ARG A 130 0.53 12.00 5.10
N GLN A 131 1.58 11.18 5.23
CA GLN A 131 2.39 10.75 4.08
C GLN A 131 1.55 10.01 3.03
N LEU A 132 0.61 9.16 3.44
CA LEU A 132 -0.30 8.50 2.52
C LEU A 132 -1.25 9.49 1.82
N ASP A 133 -1.62 10.59 2.48
CA ASP A 133 -2.33 11.71 1.85
C ASP A 133 -1.49 12.44 0.79
N GLY A 134 -0.17 12.23 0.77
CA GLY A 134 0.76 12.83 -0.19
C GLY A 134 1.49 14.04 0.33
N GLU A 135 1.49 14.26 1.65
CA GLU A 135 2.18 15.38 2.25
C GLU A 135 3.69 15.19 2.30
N THR A 136 4.41 16.30 2.17
CA THR A 136 5.87 16.31 2.28
C THR A 136 6.29 16.12 3.73
N LYS A 137 7.54 15.70 3.93
CA LYS A 137 8.09 15.54 5.27
C LYS A 137 8.02 16.83 6.07
N GLU A 138 8.31 17.95 5.43
CA GLU A 138 8.34 19.28 6.02
C GLU A 138 6.94 19.68 6.51
N ALA A 139 5.92 19.53 5.66
CA ALA A 139 4.53 19.83 6.03
C ALA A 139 4.05 18.98 7.21
N ILE A 140 4.41 17.70 7.23
CA ILE A 140 4.05 16.79 8.33
C ILE A 140 4.74 17.20 9.63
N LEU A 141 6.03 17.56 9.59
CA LEU A 141 6.76 18.00 10.78
C LEU A 141 6.22 19.32 11.33
N ASP A 142 5.84 20.26 10.47
CA ASP A 142 5.25 21.53 10.89
C ASP A 142 3.86 21.34 11.51
N GLU A 143 3.06 20.40 11.00
CA GLU A 143 1.81 19.98 11.62
C GLU A 143 2.03 19.40 13.03
N ILE A 144 3.02 18.51 13.16
CA ILE A 144 3.37 17.89 14.44
C ILE A 144 3.78 18.96 15.46
N LYS A 145 4.59 19.95 15.07
CA LYS A 145 4.94 21.07 15.95
C LYS A 145 3.70 21.81 16.44
N ARG A 146 2.78 22.14 15.54
CA ARG A 146 1.56 22.88 15.85
C ARG A 146 0.68 22.14 16.86
N ILE A 147 0.48 20.83 16.66
CA ILE A 147 -0.35 20.00 17.56
C ILE A 147 0.28 19.87 18.95
N ASN A 148 1.61 19.95 19.06
CA ASN A 148 2.34 19.85 20.32
C ASN A 148 2.67 21.22 20.95
N ASN A 149 2.20 22.33 20.38
CA ASN A 149 2.51 23.70 20.81
C ASN A 149 4.02 23.99 20.89
N LEU A 150 4.79 23.41 19.98
CA LEU A 150 6.23 23.62 19.87
C LEU A 150 6.47 24.77 18.88
N TYR A 151 6.86 25.94 19.38
CA TYR A 151 7.16 27.14 18.57
C TYR A 151 8.66 27.35 18.43
#